data_AF-A0A1V9EHW7-F1
#
_entry.id   AF-A0A1V9EHW7-F1
#
_cell.length_a   1.000
_cell.length_b   1.000
_cell.length_c   1.000
_cell.angle_alpha   90.00
_cell.angle_beta   90.00
_cell.angle_gamma   90.00
#
_symmetry.space_group_name_H-M   'P 1'
#
loop_
_entity.id
_entity.type
_entity.pdbx_description
1 polymer ?
#
loop_
_entity_poly.entity_id
_entity_poly.type
_entity_poly.pdbx_seq_one_letter_code
_entity_poly.pdbx_strand_id
1 'polypeptide(L)'
;MLNVPVAVKSIQKEIETLQSFWQPHLNRHDYEGGWDVVSFRSPGGGLNTLAEPVNNEAYMDTPLLDHCPAVRSLLKSLQCEKLSARLLNLQAGAIIKEHNDKELYFEKGEARLHFPLITNPFVEFFLDNDRLQMQEGSCWYINANLPHRLANKGSSNRIHLVVDCKVNDWLAELFSKDCIQKSELSNSEVFLRDKNAILQTIGNLRSMPGGTAAELADELERQLKAAENGID
;
A
#
# COMPACT_ATOMS: atom_id res chain seq x y z
N MET A 1 -2.76 8.38 6.66
CA MET A 1 -1.31 8.08 6.48
C MET A 1 -0.59 8.44 7.77
N LEU A 2 0.42 7.66 8.17
CA LEU A 2 1.19 7.84 9.40
C LEU A 2 2.61 8.33 9.07
N ASN A 3 3.17 9.25 9.86
CA ASN A 3 4.52 9.77 9.66
C ASN A 3 5.60 8.80 10.18
N VAL A 4 5.84 7.73 9.44
CA VAL A 4 6.92 6.76 9.72
C VAL A 4 7.94 6.80 8.58
N PRO A 5 9.22 7.11 8.85
CA PRO A 5 10.26 7.10 7.82
C PRO A 5 10.47 5.69 7.25
N VAL A 6 10.51 5.59 5.91
CA VAL A 6 10.75 4.31 5.21
C VAL A 6 11.96 4.44 4.29
N ALA A 7 12.97 3.61 4.50
CA ALA A 7 14.13 3.48 3.60
C ALA A 7 13.77 2.70 2.33
N VAL A 8 12.78 3.19 1.57
CA VAL A 8 12.10 2.44 0.49
C VAL A 8 13.07 1.88 -0.55
N LYS A 9 14.09 2.65 -0.95
CA LYS A 9 15.08 2.21 -1.95
C LYS A 9 15.96 1.06 -1.44
N SER A 10 16.34 1.08 -0.16
CA SER A 10 17.10 -0.01 0.45
C SER A 10 16.27 -1.29 0.53
N ILE A 11 15.00 -1.17 0.91
CA ILE A 11 14.08 -2.32 0.98
C ILE A 11 13.77 -2.86 -0.43
N GLN A 12 13.58 -2.00 -1.43
CA GLN A 12 13.42 -2.42 -2.83
C GLN A 12 14.62 -3.26 -3.31
N LYS A 13 15.84 -2.86 -2.97
CA LYS A 13 17.05 -3.62 -3.30
C LYS A 13 17.10 -4.98 -2.58
N GLU A 14 16.64 -5.06 -1.34
CA GLU A 14 16.55 -6.34 -0.63
C GLU A 14 15.54 -7.28 -1.30
N ILE A 15 14.40 -6.77 -1.77
CA ILE A 15 13.38 -7.55 -2.49
C ILE A 15 13.96 -8.25 -3.72
N GLU A 16 14.88 -7.60 -4.44
CA GLU A 16 15.58 -8.16 -5.59
C GLU A 16 16.47 -9.38 -5.25
N THR A 17 16.66 -9.72 -3.98
CA THR A 17 17.42 -10.90 -3.54
C THR A 17 16.52 -12.05 -3.08
N LEU A 18 15.20 -11.85 -3.07
CA LEU A 18 14.24 -12.76 -2.44
C LEU A 18 13.56 -13.75 -3.41
N GLN A 19 14.03 -13.91 -4.65
CA GLN A 19 13.32 -14.66 -5.69
C GLN A 19 12.93 -16.09 -5.26
N SER A 20 13.80 -16.77 -4.52
CA SER A 20 13.59 -18.15 -4.07
C SER A 20 12.68 -18.30 -2.85
N PHE A 21 12.29 -17.20 -2.20
CA PHE A 21 11.53 -17.22 -0.94
C PHE A 21 10.04 -16.93 -1.13
N TRP A 22 9.64 -16.44 -2.30
CA TRP A 22 8.23 -16.18 -2.61
C TRP A 22 7.43 -17.48 -2.62
N GLN A 23 6.33 -17.48 -1.87
CA GLN A 23 5.37 -18.58 -1.82
C GLN A 23 3.97 -18.06 -2.14
N PRO A 24 3.10 -18.83 -2.82
CA PRO A 24 1.74 -18.42 -3.07
C PRO A 24 0.96 -18.14 -1.77
N HIS A 25 0.08 -17.15 -1.82
CA HIS A 25 -0.86 -16.88 -0.73
C HIS A 25 -1.81 -18.08 -0.51
N LEU A 26 -2.12 -18.40 0.75
CA LEU A 26 -2.92 -19.58 1.09
C LEU A 26 -4.41 -19.41 0.74
N ASN A 27 -4.94 -18.22 0.97
CA ASN A 27 -6.34 -17.93 0.69
C ASN A 27 -6.54 -17.73 -0.81
N ARG A 28 -6.89 -18.81 -1.53
CA ARG A 28 -7.15 -18.80 -2.97
C ARG A 28 -8.59 -18.48 -3.37
N HIS A 29 -9.48 -18.27 -2.40
CA HIS A 29 -10.88 -17.99 -2.68
C HIS A 29 -11.10 -16.51 -3.03
N ASP A 30 -10.35 -15.64 -2.38
CA ASP A 30 -10.58 -14.20 -2.42
C ASP A 30 -9.73 -13.47 -3.48
N TYR A 31 -8.98 -14.20 -4.32
CA TYR A 31 -8.20 -13.56 -5.39
C TYR A 31 -8.20 -14.35 -6.70
N GLU A 32 -7.93 -13.61 -7.78
CA GLU A 32 -7.66 -14.11 -9.13
C GLU A 32 -6.30 -13.58 -9.61
N GLY A 33 -5.56 -14.38 -10.39
CA GLY A 33 -4.19 -14.05 -10.79
C GLY A 33 -3.14 -14.55 -9.79
N GLY A 34 -2.00 -13.86 -9.68
CA GLY A 34 -0.90 -14.22 -8.78
C GLY A 34 -0.85 -13.34 -7.53
N TRP A 35 -0.74 -13.98 -6.36
CA TRP A 35 -0.52 -13.31 -5.09
C TRP A 35 0.49 -14.10 -4.27
N ASP A 36 1.69 -13.54 -4.10
CA ASP A 36 2.81 -14.21 -3.42
C ASP A 36 3.17 -13.51 -2.11
N VAL A 37 3.77 -14.27 -1.20
CA VAL A 37 4.09 -13.86 0.16
C VAL A 37 5.54 -14.23 0.49
N VAL A 38 6.20 -13.33 1.24
CA VAL A 38 7.46 -13.61 1.94
C VAL A 38 7.30 -13.15 3.39
N SER A 39 7.54 -14.03 4.36
CA SER A 39 7.37 -13.73 5.78
C SER A 39 8.71 -13.43 6.47
N PHE A 40 8.76 -12.30 7.16
CA PHE A 40 9.85 -11.90 8.05
C PHE A 40 9.56 -12.16 9.52
N ARG A 41 8.27 -12.26 9.88
CA ARG A 41 7.80 -12.64 11.21
C ARG A 41 6.48 -13.39 11.09
N SER A 42 6.39 -14.55 11.73
CA SER A 42 5.26 -15.48 11.63
C SER A 42 5.08 -16.26 12.94
N PRO A 43 3.93 -16.92 13.14
CA PRO A 43 3.78 -17.91 14.21
C PRO A 43 4.86 -18.98 14.10
N GLY A 44 5.59 -19.20 15.19
CA GLY A 44 6.70 -20.17 15.28
C GLY A 44 7.97 -19.76 14.52
N GLY A 45 8.00 -18.62 13.82
CA GLY A 45 9.19 -18.12 13.09
C GLY A 45 9.54 -18.91 11.82
N GLY A 46 8.62 -19.72 11.31
CA GLY A 46 8.82 -20.47 10.07
C GLY A 46 8.69 -19.60 8.82
N LEU A 47 9.31 -20.03 7.71
CA LEU A 47 9.13 -19.44 6.37
C LEU A 47 7.77 -19.80 5.73
N ASN A 48 6.73 -19.91 6.55
CA ASN A 48 5.37 -20.13 6.12
C ASN A 48 4.70 -18.81 5.74
N THR A 49 3.52 -18.88 5.13
CA THR A 49 2.73 -17.71 4.70
C THR A 49 1.60 -17.35 5.68
N LEU A 50 1.60 -17.92 6.89
CA LEU A 50 0.57 -17.72 7.90
C LEU A 50 0.72 -16.35 8.58
N ALA A 51 -0.39 -15.63 8.70
CA ALA A 51 -0.48 -14.39 9.48
C ALA A 51 -0.88 -14.64 10.95
N GLU A 52 -1.62 -15.73 11.18
CA GLU A 52 -2.26 -16.05 12.46
C GLU A 52 -1.83 -17.44 12.93
N PRO A 53 -1.66 -17.64 14.24
CA PRO A 53 -1.25 -18.91 14.80
C PRO A 53 -2.39 -19.94 14.67
N VAL A 54 -2.05 -21.14 14.20
CA VAL A 54 -3.00 -22.27 14.19
C VAL A 54 -3.07 -22.94 15.58
N ASN A 55 -1.97 -22.90 16.36
CA ASN A 55 -1.82 -23.62 17.63
C ASN A 55 -1.31 -22.71 18.78
N ASN A 56 -1.77 -21.47 18.90
CA ASN A 56 -1.29 -20.49 19.90
C ASN A 56 0.24 -20.30 19.92
N GLU A 57 0.90 -20.53 18.77
CA GLU A 57 2.34 -20.35 18.64
C GLU A 57 2.72 -18.89 18.85
N ALA A 58 3.84 -18.66 19.54
CA ALA A 58 4.40 -17.33 19.69
C ALA A 58 4.89 -16.80 18.33
N TYR A 59 4.71 -15.50 18.10
CA TYR A 59 5.26 -14.83 16.93
C TYR A 59 6.77 -14.65 17.06
N MET A 60 7.51 -15.04 16.02
CA MET A 60 8.98 -14.98 16.00
C MET A 60 9.48 -14.51 14.64
N ASP A 61 10.64 -13.87 14.64
CA ASP A 61 11.32 -13.47 13.41
C ASP A 61 11.74 -14.72 12.64
N THR A 62 11.58 -14.69 11.32
CA THR A 62 12.07 -15.76 10.46
C THR A 62 13.58 -15.59 10.23
N PRO A 63 14.33 -16.68 9.94
CA PRO A 63 15.76 -16.57 9.60
C PRO A 63 16.04 -15.67 8.39
N LEU A 64 15.03 -15.43 7.54
CA LEU A 64 15.16 -14.53 6.40
C LEU A 64 15.41 -13.08 6.82
N LEU A 65 14.87 -12.64 7.96
CA LEU A 65 15.05 -11.27 8.43
C LEU A 65 16.52 -10.94 8.75
N ASP A 66 17.38 -11.93 9.00
CA ASP A 66 18.84 -11.72 9.18
C ASP A 66 19.52 -11.23 7.88
N HIS A 67 18.90 -11.51 6.72
CA HIS A 67 19.42 -11.15 5.41
C HIS A 67 18.81 -9.85 4.85
N CYS A 68 17.87 -9.22 5.58
CA CYS A 68 17.15 -8.00 5.17
C CYS A 68 17.33 -6.88 6.20
N PRO A 69 18.51 -6.24 6.28
CA PRO A 69 18.81 -5.23 7.30
C PRO A 69 17.92 -3.98 7.26
N ALA A 70 17.49 -3.53 6.08
CA ALA A 70 16.60 -2.37 5.94
C ALA A 70 15.19 -2.71 6.43
N VAL A 71 14.66 -3.89 6.09
CA VAL A 71 13.39 -4.38 6.67
C VAL A 71 13.51 -4.50 8.19
N ARG A 72 14.59 -5.10 8.70
CA ARG A 72 14.84 -5.21 10.15
C ARG A 72 14.87 -3.86 10.83
N SER A 73 15.54 -2.88 10.24
CA SER A 73 15.63 -1.52 10.77
C SER A 73 14.25 -0.87 10.86
N LEU A 74 13.44 -1.00 9.79
CA LEU A 74 12.05 -0.52 9.79
C LEU A 74 11.23 -1.20 10.88
N LEU A 75 11.26 -2.52 11.01
CA LEU A 75 10.54 -3.23 12.08
C LEU A 75 11.00 -2.80 13.46
N LYS A 76 12.31 -2.58 13.68
CA LYS A 76 12.82 -2.07 14.96
C LYS A 76 12.32 -0.65 15.28
N SER A 77 12.09 0.19 14.27
CA SER A 77 11.58 1.56 14.47
C SER A 77 10.13 1.60 14.96
N LEU A 78 9.33 0.55 14.69
CA LEU A 78 7.96 0.44 15.17
C LEU A 78 7.99 0.03 16.66
N GLN A 79 7.72 0.98 17.56
CA GLN A 79 7.83 0.76 19.01
C GLN A 79 6.59 0.10 19.61
N CYS A 80 6.07 -0.91 18.91
CA CYS A 80 4.94 -1.73 19.32
C CYS A 80 5.32 -3.22 19.26
N GLU A 81 4.49 -4.08 19.85
CA GLU A 81 4.63 -5.52 19.69
C GLU A 81 4.19 -5.92 18.28
N LYS A 82 5.06 -6.62 17.54
CA LYS A 82 4.73 -7.13 16.19
C LYS A 82 4.18 -8.54 16.33
N LEU A 83 3.05 -8.76 15.69
CA LEU A 83 2.47 -10.08 15.48
C LEU A 83 3.10 -10.65 14.22
N SER A 84 2.69 -10.20 13.03
CA SER A 84 3.22 -10.68 11.75
C SER A 84 3.95 -9.57 10.98
N ALA A 85 4.88 -9.94 10.10
CA ALA A 85 5.50 -9.02 9.15
C ALA A 85 5.82 -9.77 7.85
N ARG A 86 5.30 -9.28 6.72
CA ARG A 86 5.37 -9.99 5.43
C ARG A 86 5.28 -9.07 4.22
N LEU A 87 5.98 -9.44 3.15
CA LEU A 87 5.75 -8.85 1.83
C LEU A 87 4.55 -9.53 1.19
N LEU A 88 3.66 -8.73 0.61
CA LEU A 88 2.54 -9.17 -0.20
C LEU A 88 2.72 -8.64 -1.63
N ASN A 89 2.96 -9.54 -2.57
CA ASN A 89 3.16 -9.25 -3.98
C ASN A 89 1.90 -9.60 -4.77
N LEU A 90 1.10 -8.59 -5.09
CA LEU A 90 -0.02 -8.73 -6.02
C LEU A 90 0.50 -8.53 -7.45
N GLN A 91 0.52 -9.61 -8.23
CA GLN A 91 1.07 -9.59 -9.58
C GLN A 91 0.26 -8.70 -10.53
N ALA A 92 0.88 -8.27 -11.63
CA ALA A 92 0.19 -7.56 -12.70
C ALA A 92 -1.06 -8.34 -13.17
N GLY A 93 -2.20 -7.65 -13.28
CA GLY A 93 -3.49 -8.23 -13.66
C GLY A 93 -4.25 -8.95 -12.54
N ALA A 94 -3.66 -9.13 -11.36
CA ALA A 94 -4.31 -9.83 -10.26
C ALA A 94 -5.34 -8.97 -9.51
N ILE A 95 -6.36 -9.63 -8.97
CA ILE A 95 -7.51 -9.00 -8.29
C ILE A 95 -7.70 -9.70 -6.95
N ILE A 96 -7.86 -8.93 -5.88
CA ILE A 96 -8.41 -9.36 -4.60
C ILE A 96 -9.86 -8.87 -4.53
N LYS A 97 -10.78 -9.81 -4.42
CA LYS A 97 -12.23 -9.58 -4.34
C LYS A 97 -12.57 -8.81 -3.07
N GLU A 98 -13.77 -8.24 -3.06
CA GLU A 98 -14.24 -7.52 -1.88
C GLU A 98 -14.40 -8.46 -0.69
N HIS A 99 -13.77 -8.11 0.42
CA HIS A 99 -13.79 -8.89 1.66
C HIS A 99 -13.61 -7.96 2.88
N ASN A 100 -13.71 -8.57 4.06
CA ASN A 100 -13.48 -7.92 5.34
C ASN A 100 -12.52 -8.80 6.15
N ASP A 101 -11.43 -8.22 6.63
CA ASP A 101 -10.52 -8.87 7.55
C ASP A 101 -11.08 -8.69 8.96
N LYS A 102 -11.97 -9.61 9.36
CA LYS A 102 -12.58 -9.57 10.69
C LYS A 102 -11.51 -9.53 11.77
N GLU A 103 -11.75 -8.76 12.83
CA GLU A 103 -10.95 -8.71 14.06
C GLU A 103 -9.60 -7.98 13.99
N LEU A 104 -9.17 -7.47 12.82
CA LEU A 104 -7.94 -6.69 12.65
C LEU A 104 -8.21 -5.18 12.54
N TYR A 105 -8.45 -4.51 13.66
CA TYR A 105 -8.71 -3.07 13.72
C TYR A 105 -8.30 -2.42 15.04
N PHE A 106 -7.95 -1.13 14.94
CA PHE A 106 -7.27 -0.36 15.98
C PHE A 106 -8.02 -0.37 17.32
N GLU A 107 -9.34 -0.20 17.27
CA GLU A 107 -10.22 -0.15 18.44
C GLU A 107 -10.28 -1.48 19.21
N LYS A 108 -9.87 -2.58 18.57
CA LYS A 108 -9.74 -3.91 19.19
C LYS A 108 -8.33 -4.21 19.73
N GLY A 109 -7.42 -3.26 19.63
CA GLY A 109 -6.05 -3.39 20.12
C GLY A 109 -5.06 -4.00 19.12
N GLU A 110 -5.43 -4.11 17.83
CA GLU A 110 -4.55 -4.58 16.76
C GLU A 110 -4.57 -3.64 15.57
N ALA A 111 -3.44 -3.49 14.87
CA ALA A 111 -3.35 -2.64 13.70
C ALA A 111 -2.55 -3.34 12.59
N ARG A 112 -3.07 -3.23 11.36
CA ARG A 112 -2.40 -3.63 10.13
C ARG A 112 -1.82 -2.41 9.44
N LEU A 113 -0.49 -2.32 9.45
CA LEU A 113 0.25 -1.25 8.80
C LEU A 113 0.72 -1.70 7.42
N HIS A 114 0.47 -0.87 6.42
CA HIS A 114 0.91 -1.05 5.04
C HIS A 114 2.04 -0.06 4.72
N PHE A 115 3.14 -0.60 4.21
CA PHE A 115 4.26 0.16 3.67
C PHE A 115 4.34 -0.16 2.18
N PRO A 116 3.88 0.73 1.28
CA PRO A 116 4.00 0.52 -0.16
C PRO A 116 5.48 0.59 -0.55
N LEU A 117 5.98 -0.48 -1.15
CA LEU A 117 7.38 -0.59 -1.55
C LEU A 117 7.50 -0.56 -3.07
N ILE A 118 6.59 -1.19 -3.79
CA ILE A 118 6.49 -1.11 -5.25
C ILE A 118 5.00 -0.94 -5.58
N THR A 119 4.64 0.09 -6.33
CA THR A 119 3.25 0.33 -6.75
C THR A 119 3.19 0.94 -8.16
N ASN A 120 1.98 1.13 -8.69
CA ASN A 120 1.78 1.81 -9.97
C ASN A 120 0.43 2.57 -10.00
N PRO A 121 0.25 3.56 -10.89
CA PRO A 121 -0.99 4.35 -10.96
C PRO A 121 -2.27 3.57 -11.31
N PHE A 122 -2.11 2.36 -11.87
CA PHE A 122 -3.21 1.47 -12.26
C PHE A 122 -3.61 0.50 -11.16
N VAL A 123 -3.02 0.62 -9.96
CA VAL A 123 -3.55 -0.03 -8.76
C VAL A 123 -4.83 0.68 -8.33
N GLU A 124 -5.87 -0.13 -8.18
CA GLU A 124 -7.18 0.28 -7.70
C GLU A 124 -7.40 -0.37 -6.34
N PHE A 125 -7.06 0.36 -5.28
CA PHE A 125 -7.42 -0.04 -3.92
C PHE A 125 -8.66 0.72 -3.47
N PHE A 126 -9.71 0.01 -3.07
CA PHE A 126 -10.92 0.59 -2.51
C PHE A 126 -11.14 0.08 -1.08
N LEU A 127 -11.46 0.99 -0.17
CA LEU A 127 -11.84 0.74 1.22
C LEU A 127 -13.16 1.47 1.47
N ASP A 128 -14.22 0.76 1.82
CA ASP A 128 -15.57 1.32 1.98
C ASP A 128 -16.01 2.20 0.79
N ASN A 129 -15.84 1.68 -0.42
CA ASN A 129 -16.07 2.37 -1.70
C ASN A 129 -15.16 3.57 -2.01
N ASP A 130 -14.22 3.89 -1.12
CA ASP A 130 -13.29 4.98 -1.31
C ASP A 130 -11.97 4.52 -1.91
N ARG A 131 -11.56 5.16 -3.01
CA ARG A 131 -10.27 4.85 -3.65
C ARG A 131 -9.11 5.40 -2.82
N LEU A 132 -8.16 4.52 -2.48
CA LEU A 132 -6.91 4.86 -1.78
C LEU A 132 -5.73 4.78 -2.75
N GLN A 133 -4.88 5.81 -2.75
CA GLN A 133 -3.65 5.86 -3.55
C GLN A 133 -2.40 5.84 -2.66
N MET A 134 -2.02 4.66 -2.20
CA MET A 134 -0.86 4.51 -1.31
C MET A 134 0.46 4.64 -2.08
N GLN A 135 1.34 5.55 -1.62
CA GLN A 135 2.59 5.91 -2.30
C GLN A 135 3.80 5.16 -1.79
N GLU A 136 4.79 4.93 -2.66
CA GLU A 136 6.05 4.32 -2.26
C GLU A 136 6.70 5.09 -1.10
N GLY A 137 7.16 4.37 -0.08
CA GLY A 137 7.85 4.94 1.07
C GLY A 137 6.97 5.64 2.10
N SER A 138 5.64 5.50 1.99
CA SER A 138 4.69 5.97 3.01
C SER A 138 4.29 4.84 3.97
N CYS A 139 3.66 5.21 5.10
CA CYS A 139 3.05 4.26 6.04
C CYS A 139 1.55 4.52 6.15
N TRP A 140 0.75 3.47 6.01
CA TRP A 140 -0.71 3.55 6.06
C TRP A 140 -1.27 2.59 7.09
N TYR A 141 -2.21 3.08 7.86
CA TYR A 141 -3.19 2.22 8.50
C TYR A 141 -4.47 2.23 7.65
N ILE A 142 -5.11 1.07 7.59
CA ILE A 142 -6.49 0.93 7.12
C ILE A 142 -7.28 0.16 8.18
N ASN A 143 -8.56 0.50 8.35
CA ASN A 143 -9.46 -0.35 9.11
C ASN A 143 -9.92 -1.49 8.22
N ALA A 144 -9.25 -2.64 8.30
CA ALA A 144 -9.51 -3.79 7.42
C ALA A 144 -10.84 -4.51 7.74
N ASN A 145 -11.57 -4.08 8.79
CA ASN A 145 -12.94 -4.55 9.04
C ASN A 145 -13.96 -3.92 8.10
N LEU A 146 -13.61 -2.81 7.44
CA LEU A 146 -14.44 -2.24 6.38
C LEU A 146 -14.27 -3.06 5.08
N PRO A 147 -15.32 -3.17 4.25
CA PRO A 147 -15.24 -3.84 2.96
C PRO A 147 -14.13 -3.23 2.12
N HIS A 148 -13.25 -4.07 1.58
CA HIS A 148 -12.17 -3.59 0.76
C HIS A 148 -11.81 -4.57 -0.36
N ARG A 149 -11.37 -4.00 -1.49
CA ARG A 149 -11.03 -4.73 -2.71
C ARG A 149 -9.85 -4.10 -3.40
N LEU A 150 -9.05 -4.90 -4.09
CA LEU A 150 -7.82 -4.45 -4.72
C LEU A 150 -7.72 -5.02 -6.13
N ALA A 151 -7.40 -4.20 -7.13
CA ALA A 151 -7.08 -4.68 -8.48
C ALA A 151 -5.76 -4.05 -8.95
N ASN A 152 -4.80 -4.86 -9.37
CA ASN A 152 -3.59 -4.36 -10.02
C ASN A 152 -3.79 -4.41 -11.54
N LYS A 153 -4.33 -3.34 -12.13
CA LYS A 153 -4.57 -3.27 -13.58
C LYS A 153 -3.34 -2.81 -14.37
N GLY A 154 -2.20 -2.64 -13.70
CA GLY A 154 -0.95 -2.24 -14.32
C GLY A 154 -0.18 -3.40 -14.94
N SER A 155 0.92 -3.07 -15.61
CA SER A 155 1.87 -4.04 -16.18
C SER A 155 3.01 -4.41 -15.22
N SER A 156 3.07 -3.81 -14.04
CA SER A 156 4.05 -4.09 -13.00
C SER A 156 3.40 -4.62 -11.72
N ASN A 157 4.16 -5.39 -10.95
CA ASN A 157 3.71 -5.93 -9.67
C ASN A 157 3.52 -4.82 -8.62
N ARG A 158 2.63 -5.08 -7.65
CA ARG A 158 2.42 -4.24 -6.46
C ARG A 158 2.91 -5.00 -5.24
N ILE A 159 3.92 -4.48 -4.56
CA ILE A 159 4.52 -5.09 -3.37
C ILE A 159 4.40 -4.14 -2.18
N HIS A 160 3.71 -4.58 -1.14
CA HIS A 160 3.66 -3.89 0.15
C HIS A 160 4.30 -4.76 1.22
N LEU A 161 5.06 -4.16 2.13
CA LEU A 161 5.32 -4.77 3.44
C LEU A 161 4.10 -4.50 4.32
N VAL A 162 3.54 -5.56 4.89
CA VAL A 162 2.42 -5.51 5.81
C VAL A 162 2.87 -5.99 7.18
N VAL A 163 2.59 -5.21 8.20
CA VAL A 163 2.95 -5.50 9.59
C VAL A 163 1.69 -5.47 10.44
N ASP A 164 1.37 -6.60 11.06
CA ASP A 164 0.32 -6.69 12.07
C ASP A 164 0.95 -6.47 13.43
N CYS A 165 0.39 -5.60 14.26
CA CYS A 165 0.94 -5.22 15.56
C CYS A 165 -0.13 -4.94 16.61
N LYS A 166 0.25 -5.02 17.89
CA LYS A 166 -0.62 -4.60 18.99
C LYS A 166 -0.61 -3.08 19.11
N VAL A 167 -1.78 -2.50 19.30
CA VAL A 167 -1.94 -1.08 19.60
C VAL A 167 -1.43 -0.82 21.01
N ASN A 168 -0.54 0.16 21.14
CA ASN A 168 -0.03 0.68 22.40
C ASN A 168 0.04 2.22 22.34
N ASP A 169 0.52 2.85 23.42
CA ASP A 169 0.60 4.31 23.51
C ASP A 169 1.39 4.93 22.37
N TRP A 170 2.50 4.33 21.96
CA TRP A 170 3.29 4.82 20.82
C TRP A 170 2.47 4.87 19.53
N LEU A 171 1.73 3.80 19.22
CA LEU A 171 0.91 3.77 18.02
C LEU A 171 -0.28 4.74 18.14
N ALA A 172 -0.91 4.82 19.31
CA ALA A 172 -1.99 5.79 19.56
C ALA A 172 -1.51 7.24 19.40
N GLU A 173 -0.31 7.56 19.88
CA GLU A 173 0.29 8.87 19.70
C GLU A 173 0.53 9.20 18.22
N LEU A 174 1.07 8.25 17.46
CA LEU A 174 1.31 8.39 16.02
C LEU A 174 0.01 8.69 15.25
N PHE A 175 -1.11 8.07 15.66
CA PHE A 175 -2.43 8.37 15.11
C PHE A 175 -2.94 9.76 15.53
N SER A 176 -2.70 10.18 16.78
CA SER A 176 -3.26 11.44 17.30
C SER A 176 -2.52 12.69 16.82
N LYS A 177 -1.20 12.62 16.60
CA LYS A 177 -0.33 13.79 16.35
C LYS A 177 0.14 13.90 14.92
N ASP A 178 0.36 12.76 14.26
CA ASP A 178 1.12 12.68 13.01
C ASP A 178 0.39 11.88 11.93
N CYS A 179 -0.94 11.74 12.07
CA CYS A 179 -1.76 11.13 11.04
C CYS A 179 -2.39 12.19 10.14
N ILE A 180 -2.28 11.98 8.83
CA ILE A 180 -3.04 12.72 7.83
C ILE A 180 -4.28 11.91 7.52
N GLN A 181 -5.46 12.49 7.77
CA GLN A 181 -6.72 11.83 7.47
C GLN A 181 -7.04 11.89 5.98
N LYS A 182 -7.88 10.96 5.51
CA LYS A 182 -8.27 10.88 4.09
C LYS A 182 -8.85 12.22 3.58
N SER A 183 -9.65 12.90 4.40
CA SER A 183 -10.23 14.22 4.08
C SER A 183 -9.18 15.30 3.80
N GLU A 184 -7.97 15.16 4.36
CA GLU A 184 -6.87 16.11 4.17
C GLU A 184 -5.98 15.71 2.97
N LEU A 185 -5.89 14.39 2.69
CA LEU A 185 -5.25 13.84 1.49
C LEU A 185 -6.01 14.21 0.20
N SER A 186 -7.35 14.25 0.23
CA SER A 186 -8.15 14.62 -0.95
C SER A 186 -7.93 16.05 -1.42
N ASN A 187 -7.60 16.98 -0.52
CA ASN A 187 -7.36 18.38 -0.88
C ASN A 187 -5.95 18.63 -1.46
N SER A 188 -4.99 17.76 -1.15
CA SER A 188 -3.58 17.95 -1.49
C SER A 188 -3.08 17.02 -2.61
N GLU A 189 -3.62 15.80 -2.74
CA GLU A 189 -3.20 14.84 -3.79
C GLU A 189 -4.03 14.91 -5.09
N VAL A 190 -5.31 15.26 -5.03
CA VAL A 190 -6.19 15.32 -6.22
C VAL A 190 -5.70 16.37 -7.21
N PHE A 191 -5.17 17.48 -6.71
CA PHE A 191 -4.74 18.59 -7.56
C PHE A 191 -3.34 18.39 -8.19
N LEU A 192 -2.40 17.84 -7.43
CA LEU A 192 -0.98 17.78 -7.82
C LEU A 192 -0.63 16.53 -8.65
N ARG A 193 -1.34 15.40 -8.52
CA ARG A 193 -1.09 14.21 -9.36
C ARG A 193 -1.79 14.26 -10.72
N ASP A 194 -3.01 14.79 -10.78
CA ASP A 194 -3.71 14.93 -12.07
C ASP A 194 -3.07 15.98 -12.96
N LYS A 195 -2.44 17.02 -12.40
CA LYS A 195 -1.76 18.04 -13.22
C LYS A 195 -0.73 17.46 -14.18
N ASN A 196 0.17 16.58 -13.74
CA ASN A 196 1.20 16.04 -14.63
C ASN A 196 0.63 15.09 -15.69
N ALA A 197 -0.36 14.27 -15.34
CA ALA A 197 -1.04 13.39 -16.28
C ALA A 197 -1.88 14.19 -17.30
N ILE A 198 -2.60 15.22 -16.84
CA ILE A 198 -3.36 16.16 -17.67
C ILE A 198 -2.41 16.91 -18.60
N LEU A 199 -1.25 17.39 -18.12
CA LEU A 199 -0.25 18.04 -18.96
C LEU A 199 0.31 17.09 -20.03
N GLN A 200 0.53 15.82 -19.71
CA GLN A 200 0.95 14.82 -20.69
C GLN A 200 -0.15 14.53 -21.73
N THR A 201 -1.41 14.43 -21.30
CA THR A 201 -2.56 14.26 -22.20
C THR A 201 -2.76 15.48 -23.09
N ILE A 202 -2.62 16.70 -22.57
CA ILE A 202 -2.62 17.94 -23.36
C ILE A 202 -1.50 17.89 -24.40
N GLY A 203 -0.28 17.53 -24.00
CA GLY A 203 0.85 17.41 -24.93
C GLY A 203 0.58 16.42 -26.07
N ASN A 204 -0.01 15.26 -25.76
CA ASN A 204 -0.38 14.26 -26.76
C ASN A 204 -1.47 14.79 -27.71
N LEU A 205 -2.53 15.42 -27.18
CA LEU A 205 -3.62 15.96 -27.98
C LEU A 205 -3.15 17.08 -28.92
N ARG A 206 -2.23 17.95 -28.47
CA ARG A 206 -1.63 19.02 -29.28
C ARG A 206 -0.74 18.50 -30.41
N SER A 207 -0.19 17.30 -30.27
CA SER A 207 0.63 16.67 -31.30
C SER A 207 -0.18 16.00 -32.42
N MET A 208 -1.49 15.83 -32.23
CA MET A 208 -2.37 15.18 -33.22
C MET A 208 -2.87 16.20 -34.27
N PRO A 209 -2.81 15.88 -35.57
CA PRO A 209 -3.39 16.74 -36.60
C PRO A 209 -4.93 16.65 -36.61
N GLY A 210 -5.62 17.77 -36.43
CA GLY A 210 -7.08 17.89 -36.54
C GLY A 210 -7.70 18.85 -35.52
N GLY A 211 -8.79 19.54 -35.89
CA GLY A 211 -9.41 20.58 -35.05
C GLY A 211 -10.00 20.07 -33.73
N THR A 212 -10.58 18.87 -33.73
CA THR A 212 -11.24 18.29 -32.55
C THR A 212 -10.26 17.96 -31.40
N ALA A 213 -9.03 17.55 -31.72
CA ALA A 213 -8.01 17.29 -30.70
C ALA A 213 -7.49 18.59 -30.06
N ALA A 214 -7.39 19.66 -30.84
CA ALA A 214 -7.01 20.98 -30.36
C ALA A 214 -8.08 21.58 -29.43
N GLU A 215 -9.36 21.45 -29.78
CA GLU A 215 -10.49 21.91 -28.95
C GLU A 215 -10.56 21.18 -27.62
N LEU A 216 -10.31 19.86 -27.61
CA LEU A 216 -10.26 19.08 -26.38
C LEU A 216 -9.07 19.46 -25.49
N ALA A 217 -7.91 19.79 -26.09
CA ALA A 217 -6.76 20.29 -25.36
C ALA A 217 -7.03 21.68 -24.75
N ASP A 218 -7.69 22.58 -25.47
CA ASP A 218 -8.09 23.91 -24.98
C ASP A 218 -9.03 23.79 -23.77
N GLU A 219 -9.95 22.83 -23.79
CA GLU A 219 -10.89 22.60 -22.69
C GLU A 219 -10.18 22.07 -21.44
N LEU A 220 -9.27 21.11 -21.58
CA LEU A 220 -8.46 20.58 -20.48
C LEU A 220 -7.56 21.66 -19.86
N GLU A 221 -6.98 22.54 -20.68
CA GLU A 221 -6.20 23.69 -20.19
C GLU A 221 -7.05 24.71 -19.41
N ARG A 222 -8.30 24.96 -19.84
CA ARG A 222 -9.24 25.84 -19.11
C ARG A 222 -9.62 25.25 -17.75
N GLN A 223 -9.92 23.95 -17.70
CA GLN A 223 -10.26 23.25 -16.46
C GLN A 223 -9.08 23.25 -15.49
N LEU A 224 -7.86 23.05 -15.99
CA LEU A 224 -6.64 23.14 -15.18
C LEU A 224 -6.46 24.53 -14.56
N LYS A 225 -6.61 25.61 -15.35
CA LYS A 225 -6.53 26.99 -14.85
C LYS A 225 -7.65 27.36 -13.89
N ALA A 226 -8.88 26.91 -14.12
CA ALA A 226 -10.00 27.17 -13.23
C ALA A 226 -9.78 26.52 -11.85
N ALA A 227 -9.21 25.31 -11.85
CA ALA A 227 -8.89 24.59 -10.62
C ALA A 227 -7.65 25.17 -9.91
N GLU A 228 -6.68 25.76 -10.63
CA GLU A 228 -5.56 26.53 -10.04
C GLU A 228 -6.00 27.82 -9.33
N ASN A 229 -7.11 28.42 -9.78
CA ASN A 229 -7.64 29.67 -9.23
C ASN A 229 -8.75 29.46 -8.18
N GLY A 230 -9.15 28.21 -7.90
CA GLY A 230 -10.25 27.85 -7.01
C GLY A 230 -9.84 27.37 -5.61
N ILE A 231 -8.60 27.63 -5.19
CA ILE A 231 -8.12 27.36 -3.83
C ILE A 231 -8.26 28.67 -3.03
N ASP A 232 -9.42 28.84 -2.41
CA ASP A 232 -9.68 29.81 -1.32
C ASP A 232 -10.43 29.06 -0.20
#